data_AF-A0A9X8VCY9-F1
#
_entry.id   AF-A0A9X8VCY9-F1
#
_cell.length_a   1.000
_cell.length_b   1.000
_cell.length_c   1.000
_cell.angle_alpha   90.00
_cell.angle_beta   90.00
_cell.angle_gamma   90.00
#
_symmetry.space_group_name_H-M   'P 1'
#
loop_
_entity.id
_entity.type
_entity.pdbx_description
1 polymer ?
#
loop_
_entity_poly.entity_id
_entity_poly.type
_entity_poly.pdbx_seq_one_letter_code
_entity_poly.pdbx_strand_id
1 'polypeptide(L)'
;MGILKPAKILGAGGGSGGAVTVDSITDATGIGKALLKANDGAAAMKSLENADGDIEMGTGLVFKAESVKDEHIIEFIFGDDDGKADASIMSNANEQGGAIALAVRAHDDPLPINVVTLTAAGVKQIIIGHPDFALYVGKAMVDISGITAFAKEVVECTTDEDLRMLIGAGTSNLAIGTTATTAKAGNWKPGSADLPAAAADAIGGVKMATAIADLTAAPTQADFNALLAALRASGTLAS
;
A
#
# COMPACT_ATOMS: atom_id res chain seq x y z
N MET A 1 -3.01 -56.50 -57.56
CA MET A 1 -3.18 -55.07 -57.18
C MET A 1 -4.60 -54.87 -56.72
N GLY A 2 -4.82 -54.79 -55.41
CA GLY A 2 -6.15 -54.62 -54.82
C GLY A 2 -6.67 -53.22 -55.10
N ILE A 3 -7.68 -53.13 -55.97
CA ILE A 3 -8.36 -51.88 -56.31
C ILE A 3 -9.02 -51.38 -55.02
N LEU A 4 -8.57 -50.22 -54.55
CA LEU A 4 -9.17 -49.49 -53.43
C LEU A 4 -10.67 -49.32 -53.73
N LYS A 5 -11.54 -49.83 -52.83
CA LYS A 5 -12.97 -49.51 -52.87
C LYS A 5 -13.09 -47.99 -52.80
N PRO A 6 -13.81 -47.34 -53.73
CA PRO A 6 -14.01 -45.90 -53.68
C PRO A 6 -14.65 -45.58 -52.32
N ALA A 7 -14.03 -44.65 -51.58
CA ALA A 7 -14.61 -44.13 -50.36
C ALA A 7 -16.04 -43.68 -50.70
N LYS A 8 -17.01 -44.20 -49.95
CA LYS A 8 -18.42 -43.88 -50.07
C LYS A 8 -18.61 -42.41 -49.69
N ILE A 9 -18.38 -41.51 -50.63
CA ILE A 9 -18.75 -40.10 -50.50
C ILE A 9 -20.29 -40.06 -50.61
N LEU A 10 -20.89 -39.53 -49.57
CA LEU A 10 -22.31 -39.50 -49.27
C LEU A 10 -23.13 -38.95 -50.45
N GLY A 11 -24.16 -39.69 -50.85
CA GLY A 11 -25.08 -39.28 -51.91
C GLY A 11 -25.75 -40.42 -52.66
N ALA A 12 -26.07 -41.54 -52.00
CA ALA A 12 -26.88 -42.59 -52.61
C ALA A 12 -28.36 -42.26 -52.44
N GLY A 13 -28.91 -41.54 -53.42
CA GLY A 13 -30.34 -41.30 -53.57
C GLY A 13 -30.66 -40.88 -55.01
N GLY A 14 -30.76 -41.85 -55.93
CA GLY A 14 -31.19 -41.64 -57.32
C GLY A 14 -32.69 -41.36 -57.45
N GLY A 15 -33.19 -40.31 -56.82
CA GLY A 15 -34.58 -39.86 -56.90
C GLY A 15 -34.64 -38.38 -57.27
N SER A 16 -35.60 -38.02 -58.14
CA SER A 16 -36.10 -36.67 -58.48
C SER A 16 -35.49 -35.53 -57.65
N GLY A 17 -34.84 -34.57 -58.30
CA GLY A 17 -34.08 -33.45 -57.69
C GLY A 17 -34.86 -32.58 -56.70
N GLY A 18 -35.15 -33.11 -55.53
CA GLY A 18 -35.72 -32.39 -54.40
C GLY A 18 -34.69 -31.46 -53.79
N ALA A 19 -35.15 -30.31 -53.30
CA ALA A 19 -34.30 -29.34 -52.62
C ALA A 19 -33.64 -29.99 -51.39
N VAL A 20 -32.31 -29.86 -51.30
CA VAL A 20 -31.53 -30.23 -50.12
C VAL A 20 -31.85 -29.21 -49.03
N THR A 21 -32.48 -29.64 -47.93
CA THR A 21 -32.78 -28.78 -46.77
C THR A 21 -31.71 -28.94 -45.70
N VAL A 22 -31.62 -27.99 -44.76
CA VAL A 22 -30.69 -28.10 -43.60
C VAL A 22 -30.90 -29.40 -42.82
N ASP A 23 -32.13 -29.92 -42.77
CA ASP A 23 -32.43 -31.18 -42.08
C ASP A 23 -31.80 -32.41 -42.73
N SER A 24 -31.50 -32.34 -44.04
CA SER A 24 -30.84 -33.43 -44.78
C SER A 24 -29.36 -33.60 -44.47
N ILE A 25 -28.75 -32.66 -43.74
CA ILE A 25 -27.36 -32.74 -43.28
C ILE A 25 -27.33 -33.63 -42.03
N THR A 26 -27.09 -34.93 -42.20
CA THR A 26 -27.25 -35.93 -41.14
C THR A 26 -26.16 -35.89 -40.06
N ASP A 27 -25.00 -35.33 -40.37
CA ASP A 27 -23.83 -35.21 -39.50
C ASP A 27 -23.75 -33.84 -38.79
N ALA A 28 -24.63 -32.89 -39.12
CA ALA A 28 -24.71 -31.63 -38.41
C ALA A 28 -25.35 -31.81 -37.02
N THR A 29 -24.73 -31.19 -36.01
CA THR A 29 -25.26 -31.12 -34.65
C THR A 29 -26.55 -30.29 -34.61
N GLY A 30 -27.29 -30.38 -33.50
CA GLY A 30 -28.49 -29.54 -33.29
C GLY A 30 -28.19 -28.05 -33.42
N ILE A 31 -27.11 -27.58 -32.78
CA ILE A 31 -26.63 -26.20 -32.87
C ILE A 31 -26.27 -25.85 -34.31
N GLY A 32 -25.52 -26.71 -35.02
CA GLY A 32 -25.15 -26.47 -36.42
C GLY A 32 -26.37 -26.31 -37.33
N LYS A 33 -27.42 -27.12 -37.14
CA LYS A 33 -28.68 -26.98 -37.89
C LYS A 33 -29.45 -25.73 -37.51
N ALA A 34 -29.51 -25.37 -36.23
CA ALA A 34 -30.18 -24.16 -35.77
C ALA A 34 -29.51 -22.90 -36.34
N LEU A 35 -28.17 -22.85 -36.34
CA LEU A 35 -27.40 -21.76 -36.95
C LEU A 35 -27.62 -21.66 -38.47
N LEU A 36 -27.63 -22.80 -39.17
CA LEU A 36 -27.90 -22.84 -40.62
C LEU A 36 -29.35 -22.46 -41.00
N LYS A 37 -30.29 -22.56 -40.06
CA LYS A 37 -31.69 -22.16 -40.24
C LYS A 37 -31.97 -20.70 -39.83
N ALA A 38 -31.02 -20.03 -39.18
CA ALA A 38 -31.19 -18.65 -38.75
C ALA A 38 -31.41 -17.73 -39.96
N ASN A 39 -32.48 -16.95 -39.92
CA ASN A 39 -32.87 -16.01 -40.98
C ASN A 39 -32.29 -14.60 -40.77
N ASP A 40 -31.73 -14.33 -39.60
CA ASP A 40 -31.07 -13.08 -39.25
C ASP A 40 -29.98 -13.30 -38.18
N GLY A 41 -29.26 -12.23 -37.84
CA GLY A 41 -28.19 -12.27 -36.84
C GLY A 41 -28.69 -12.56 -35.42
N ALA A 42 -29.90 -12.13 -35.05
CA ALA A 42 -30.44 -12.35 -33.71
C ALA A 42 -30.83 -13.82 -33.52
N ALA A 43 -31.46 -14.44 -34.52
CA ALA A 43 -31.75 -15.87 -34.55
C ALA A 43 -30.47 -16.71 -34.54
N ALA A 44 -29.41 -16.26 -35.23
CA ALA A 44 -28.11 -16.93 -35.22
C ALA A 44 -27.49 -16.89 -33.81
N MET A 45 -27.50 -15.74 -33.14
CA MET A 45 -27.01 -15.64 -31.75
C MET A 45 -27.84 -16.48 -30.78
N LYS A 46 -29.18 -16.45 -30.91
CA LYS A 46 -30.08 -17.26 -30.08
C LYS A 46 -29.83 -18.76 -30.20
N SER A 47 -29.35 -19.21 -31.37
CA SER A 47 -29.00 -20.62 -31.60
C SER A 47 -27.75 -21.10 -30.86
N LEU A 48 -26.95 -20.17 -30.34
CA LEU A 48 -25.72 -20.43 -29.58
C LEU A 48 -25.93 -20.35 -28.06
N GLU A 49 -27.11 -19.90 -27.61
CA GLU A 49 -27.44 -19.77 -26.18
C GLU A 49 -27.85 -21.13 -25.56
N ASN A 50 -27.49 -21.35 -24.30
CA ASN A 50 -27.97 -22.47 -23.49
C ASN A 50 -29.42 -22.23 -23.00
N ALA A 51 -29.94 -23.11 -22.14
CA ALA A 51 -31.31 -22.98 -21.61
C ALA A 51 -31.53 -21.71 -20.77
N ASP A 52 -30.46 -21.17 -20.20
CA ASP A 52 -30.47 -19.99 -19.33
C ASP A 52 -30.20 -18.68 -20.12
N GLY A 53 -29.96 -18.77 -21.43
CA GLY A 53 -29.66 -17.62 -22.29
C GLY A 53 -28.18 -17.24 -22.36
N ASP A 54 -27.30 -18.05 -21.77
CA ASP A 54 -25.85 -17.79 -21.75
C ASP A 54 -25.14 -18.42 -22.97
N ILE A 55 -24.04 -17.81 -23.43
CA ILE A 55 -23.17 -18.40 -24.44
C ILE A 55 -22.04 -19.16 -23.74
N GLU A 56 -22.11 -20.49 -23.75
CA GLU A 56 -21.06 -21.36 -23.20
C GLU A 56 -20.02 -21.73 -24.28
N MET A 57 -18.78 -21.28 -24.11
CA MET A 57 -17.67 -21.67 -24.99
C MET A 57 -16.89 -22.86 -24.39
N GLY A 58 -17.54 -24.03 -24.32
CA GLY A 58 -16.95 -25.23 -23.73
C GLY A 58 -17.03 -25.27 -22.19
N THR A 59 -16.30 -26.18 -21.56
CA THR A 59 -16.38 -26.40 -20.10
C THR A 59 -15.69 -25.26 -19.33
N GLY A 60 -16.46 -24.25 -18.92
CA GLY A 60 -16.05 -23.34 -17.83
C GLY A 60 -15.75 -21.88 -18.22
N LEU A 61 -16.03 -21.45 -19.45
CA LEU A 61 -16.01 -20.03 -19.81
C LEU A 61 -17.39 -19.56 -20.25
N VAL A 62 -18.07 -18.85 -19.35
CA VAL A 62 -19.37 -18.25 -19.58
C VAL A 62 -19.18 -16.75 -19.77
N PHE A 63 -19.59 -16.24 -20.93
CA PHE A 63 -19.64 -14.79 -21.18
C PHE A 63 -21.05 -14.30 -20.90
N LYS A 64 -21.26 -13.68 -19.74
CA LYS A 64 -22.52 -12.98 -19.42
C LYS A 64 -22.34 -11.50 -19.73
N ALA A 65 -23.00 -11.04 -20.79
CA ALA A 65 -23.15 -9.63 -21.08
C ALA A 65 -24.57 -9.22 -20.71
N GLU A 66 -24.78 -8.80 -19.46
CA GLU A 66 -26.09 -8.29 -19.04
C GLU A 66 -26.13 -6.78 -19.31
N SER A 67 -27.00 -6.37 -20.23
CA SER A 67 -27.31 -4.95 -20.43
C SER A 67 -28.26 -4.49 -19.33
N VAL A 68 -27.73 -4.13 -18.17
CA VAL A 68 -28.49 -3.39 -17.16
C VAL A 68 -28.68 -1.96 -17.70
N LYS A 69 -29.89 -1.40 -17.62
CA LYS A 69 -30.20 -0.07 -18.18
C LYS A 69 -29.13 0.96 -17.79
N ASP A 70 -28.54 1.61 -18.78
CA ASP A 70 -27.52 2.67 -18.68
C ASP A 70 -26.13 2.28 -18.13
N GLU A 71 -25.84 0.98 -17.94
CA GLU A 71 -24.50 0.50 -17.56
C GLU A 71 -24.06 -0.70 -18.40
N HIS A 72 -22.88 -0.60 -19.04
CA HIS A 72 -22.25 -1.73 -19.72
C HIS A 72 -21.41 -2.51 -18.70
N ILE A 73 -22.00 -3.55 -18.11
CA ILE A 73 -21.31 -4.48 -17.22
C ILE A 73 -20.83 -5.68 -18.05
N ILE A 74 -19.52 -5.91 -18.05
CA ILE A 74 -18.94 -7.17 -18.53
C ILE A 74 -18.50 -7.93 -17.29
N GLU A 75 -19.14 -9.06 -17.02
CA GLU A 75 -18.76 -9.96 -15.93
C GLU A 75 -18.12 -11.22 -16.53
N PHE A 76 -16.87 -11.47 -16.14
CA PHE A 76 -16.22 -12.75 -16.40
C PHE A 76 -16.31 -13.59 -15.14
N ILE A 77 -17.10 -14.66 -15.20
CA ILE A 77 -17.21 -15.65 -14.13
C ILE A 77 -16.31 -16.83 -14.53
N PHE A 78 -15.34 -17.14 -13.68
CA PHE A 78 -14.43 -18.27 -13.89
C PHE A 78 -14.79 -19.39 -12.91
N GLY A 79 -15.50 -20.42 -13.39
CA GLY A 79 -15.85 -21.60 -12.61
C GLY A 79 -17.33 -21.96 -12.69
N ASP A 80 -17.62 -23.25 -12.54
CA ASP A 80 -18.93 -23.68 -12.03
C ASP A 80 -18.93 -23.39 -10.51
N ASP A 81 -20.11 -23.27 -9.88
CA ASP A 81 -20.26 -23.24 -8.42
C ASP A 81 -19.82 -24.59 -7.81
N ASP A 82 -18.52 -24.88 -7.90
CA ASP A 82 -17.84 -26.12 -7.50
C ASP A 82 -17.26 -25.99 -6.08
N GLY A 83 -17.58 -24.90 -5.40
CA GLY A 83 -17.11 -24.58 -4.07
C GLY A 83 -15.66 -24.10 -4.01
N LYS A 84 -15.05 -23.65 -5.13
CA LYS A 84 -13.79 -22.92 -5.11
C LYS A 84 -14.00 -21.43 -5.32
N ALA A 85 -12.98 -20.66 -4.98
CA ALA A 85 -13.04 -19.20 -5.01
C ALA A 85 -13.29 -18.70 -6.45
N ASP A 86 -14.48 -18.17 -6.69
CA ASP A 86 -14.82 -17.50 -7.94
C ASP A 86 -14.13 -16.13 -7.97
N ALA A 87 -13.33 -15.91 -9.00
CA ALA A 87 -12.81 -14.58 -9.31
C ALA A 87 -13.74 -13.93 -10.33
N SER A 88 -14.28 -12.76 -9.99
CA SER A 88 -15.06 -11.95 -10.93
C SER A 88 -14.29 -10.70 -11.30
N ILE A 89 -14.24 -10.39 -12.59
CA ILE A 89 -13.79 -9.09 -13.09
C ILE A 89 -15.04 -8.34 -13.52
N MET A 90 -15.36 -7.25 -12.82
CA MET A 90 -16.45 -6.35 -13.21
C MET A 90 -15.84 -5.04 -13.71
N SER A 91 -16.18 -4.65 -14.94
CA SER A 91 -15.91 -3.30 -15.43
C SER A 91 -17.22 -2.57 -15.65
N ASN A 92 -17.40 -1.43 -14.99
CA ASN A 92 -18.52 -0.53 -15.24
C ASN A 92 -17.95 0.78 -15.81
N ALA A 93 -18.42 1.23 -16.96
CA ALA A 93 -18.08 2.54 -17.52
C ALA A 93 -19.35 3.39 -17.59
N ASN A 94 -19.47 4.36 -16.69
CA ASN A 94 -20.49 5.41 -16.78
C ASN A 94 -19.85 6.75 -17.20
N GLU A 95 -20.67 7.77 -17.41
CA GLU A 95 -20.22 9.12 -17.80
C GLU A 95 -19.29 9.78 -16.76
N GLN A 96 -19.23 9.27 -15.52
CA GLN A 96 -18.34 9.74 -14.46
C GLN A 96 -17.00 8.99 -14.40
N GLY A 97 -16.77 8.06 -15.35
CA GLY A 97 -15.52 7.36 -15.57
C GLY A 97 -15.50 5.94 -15.00
N GLY A 98 -14.86 5.02 -15.73
CA GLY A 98 -15.00 3.60 -15.48
C GLY A 98 -14.33 3.12 -14.18
N ALA A 99 -14.94 2.08 -13.59
CA ALA A 99 -14.39 1.31 -12.50
C ALA A 99 -14.06 -0.11 -12.95
N ILE A 100 -12.92 -0.64 -12.50
CA ILE A 100 -12.61 -2.08 -12.57
C ILE A 100 -12.56 -2.62 -11.15
N ALA A 101 -13.41 -3.59 -10.85
CA ALA A 101 -13.42 -4.33 -9.60
C ALA A 101 -12.91 -5.76 -9.84
N LEU A 102 -11.92 -6.17 -9.04
CA LEU A 102 -11.54 -7.56 -8.89
C LEU A 102 -12.11 -8.03 -7.55
N ALA A 103 -13.04 -8.97 -7.59
CA ALA A 103 -13.59 -9.56 -6.38
C ALA A 103 -13.31 -11.07 -6.35
N VAL A 104 -13.06 -11.57 -5.14
CA VAL A 104 -12.95 -12.99 -4.86
C VAL A 104 -14.03 -13.33 -3.85
N ARG A 105 -14.83 -14.36 -4.11
CA ARG A 105 -15.79 -14.86 -3.14
C ARG A 105 -15.18 -16.04 -2.37
N ALA A 106 -15.35 -16.06 -1.05
CA ALA A 106 -15.00 -17.22 -0.24
C ALA A 106 -16.18 -18.22 -0.26
N HIS A 107 -15.87 -19.51 -0.21
CA HIS A 107 -16.84 -20.63 -0.28
C HIS A 107 -18.06 -20.46 0.65
N ASP A 108 -17.83 -20.00 1.87
CA ASP A 108 -18.88 -19.90 2.90
C ASP A 108 -19.40 -18.48 3.12
N ASP A 109 -18.93 -17.50 2.35
CA ASP A 109 -19.31 -16.09 2.51
C ASP A 109 -20.04 -15.57 1.25
N PRO A 110 -21.34 -15.22 1.36
CA PRO A 110 -22.06 -14.63 0.24
C PRO A 110 -21.54 -13.23 -0.14
N LEU A 111 -20.72 -12.59 0.71
CA LEU A 111 -20.18 -11.26 0.43
C LEU A 111 -18.91 -11.35 -0.44
N PRO A 112 -18.89 -10.71 -1.61
CA PRO A 112 -17.68 -10.63 -2.42
C PRO A 112 -16.61 -9.83 -1.69
N ILE A 113 -15.40 -10.39 -1.59
CA ILE A 113 -14.23 -9.68 -1.06
C ILE A 113 -13.68 -8.85 -2.21
N ASN A 114 -13.96 -7.55 -2.18
CA ASN A 114 -13.35 -6.60 -3.12
C ASN A 114 -11.84 -6.55 -2.85
N VAL A 115 -11.04 -6.97 -3.83
CA VAL A 115 -9.58 -7.00 -3.72
C VAL A 115 -8.99 -5.71 -4.27
N VAL A 116 -9.54 -5.18 -5.37
CA VAL A 116 -9.08 -3.93 -5.99
C VAL A 116 -10.25 -3.20 -6.62
N THR A 117 -10.41 -1.91 -6.34
CA THR A 117 -11.28 -1.00 -7.09
C THR A 117 -10.44 0.14 -7.67
N LEU A 118 -10.39 0.24 -9.00
CA LEU A 118 -9.76 1.36 -9.70
C LEU A 118 -10.86 2.30 -10.17
N THR A 119 -10.87 3.57 -9.77
CA THR A 119 -11.85 4.56 -10.24
C THR A 119 -11.18 5.64 -11.10
N ALA A 120 -11.92 6.20 -12.06
CA ALA A 120 -11.42 7.23 -12.96
C ALA A 120 -10.98 8.54 -12.26
N ALA A 121 -11.44 8.78 -11.03
CA ALA A 121 -11.11 9.96 -10.23
C ALA A 121 -9.71 9.90 -9.55
N GLY A 122 -8.88 8.90 -9.87
CA GLY A 122 -7.50 8.82 -9.35
C GLY A 122 -7.38 8.35 -7.90
N VAL A 123 -8.47 7.90 -7.27
CA VAL A 123 -8.44 7.31 -5.94
C VAL A 123 -8.09 5.82 -6.06
N LYS A 124 -6.87 5.47 -5.61
CA LYS A 124 -6.28 4.12 -5.60
C LYS A 124 -6.52 3.42 -4.27
N GLN A 125 -7.77 3.26 -3.85
CA GLN A 125 -8.06 2.56 -2.60
C GLN A 125 -8.13 1.05 -2.82
N ILE A 126 -7.29 0.31 -2.08
CA ILE A 126 -7.44 -1.13 -1.87
C ILE A 126 -8.30 -1.26 -0.61
N ILE A 127 -9.57 -1.61 -0.76
CA ILE A 127 -10.50 -1.78 0.37
C ILE A 127 -10.66 -3.27 0.65
N ILE A 128 -9.93 -3.79 1.62
CA ILE A 128 -10.19 -5.13 2.17
C ILE A 128 -11.19 -4.96 3.32
N GLY A 129 -12.48 -5.20 3.04
CA GLY A 129 -13.58 -4.93 3.98
C GLY A 129 -13.91 -6.07 4.96
N HIS A 130 -13.19 -7.18 4.92
CA HIS A 130 -13.56 -8.38 5.70
C HIS A 130 -12.69 -8.53 6.97
N PRO A 131 -13.30 -8.75 8.16
CA PRO A 131 -12.59 -8.76 9.46
C PRO A 131 -11.52 -9.85 9.57
N ASP A 132 -11.64 -10.94 8.82
CA ASP A 132 -10.70 -12.07 8.85
C ASP A 132 -9.55 -11.95 7.83
N PHE A 133 -9.48 -10.86 7.05
CA PHE A 133 -8.45 -10.68 6.02
C PHE A 133 -7.49 -9.56 6.38
N ALA A 134 -6.19 -9.84 6.19
CA ALA A 134 -5.12 -8.88 6.41
C ALA A 134 -4.60 -8.31 5.08
N LEU A 135 -4.29 -7.00 5.09
CA LEU A 135 -3.56 -6.37 4.00
C LEU A 135 -2.07 -6.57 4.23
N TYR A 136 -1.44 -7.36 3.38
CA TYR A 136 0.00 -7.58 3.39
C TYR A 136 0.69 -6.68 2.36
N VAL A 137 1.67 -5.89 2.79
CA VAL A 137 2.43 -4.98 1.90
C VAL A 137 3.91 -5.34 1.86
N GLY A 138 4.50 -5.18 0.67
CA GLY A 138 5.93 -5.36 0.43
C GLY A 138 6.37 -6.83 0.33
N LYS A 139 7.63 -7.03 -0.05
CA LYS A 139 8.23 -8.37 -0.25
C LYS A 139 8.20 -9.25 1.00
N ALA A 140 8.12 -8.63 2.18
CA ALA A 140 8.12 -9.32 3.48
C ALA A 140 6.72 -9.70 3.98
N MET A 141 5.65 -9.37 3.26
CA MET A 141 4.27 -9.61 3.68
C MET A 141 4.00 -9.05 5.09
N VAL A 142 4.21 -7.74 5.28
CA VAL A 142 3.89 -7.10 6.57
C VAL A 142 2.39 -6.85 6.65
N ASP A 143 1.74 -7.40 7.67
CA ASP A 143 0.35 -7.11 7.99
C ASP A 143 0.23 -5.67 8.51
N ILE A 144 -0.53 -4.84 7.80
CA ILE A 144 -0.79 -3.45 8.17
C ILE A 144 -2.20 -3.20 8.72
N SER A 145 -2.98 -4.25 9.00
CA SER A 145 -4.32 -4.12 9.59
C SER A 145 -4.29 -3.51 11.00
N GLY A 146 -3.21 -3.74 11.75
CA GLY A 146 -3.01 -3.28 13.11
C GLY A 146 -2.19 -1.98 13.28
N ILE A 147 -1.93 -1.21 12.21
CA ILE A 147 -1.13 0.01 12.35
C ILE A 147 -1.82 1.02 13.28
N THR A 148 -1.02 1.65 14.14
CA THR A 148 -1.51 2.62 15.11
C THR A 148 -2.04 3.88 14.40
N ALA A 149 -2.89 4.66 15.09
CA ALA A 149 -3.35 5.96 14.58
C ALA A 149 -2.15 6.87 14.22
N PHE A 150 -1.13 6.89 15.07
CA PHE A 150 0.11 7.61 14.81
C PHE A 150 0.82 7.14 13.52
N ALA A 151 0.92 5.83 13.29
CA ALA A 151 1.54 5.32 12.06
C ALA A 151 0.75 5.71 10.81
N LYS A 152 -0.58 5.85 10.90
CA LYS A 152 -1.41 6.40 9.81
C LYS A 152 -1.06 7.85 9.54
N GLU A 153 -1.00 8.68 10.58
CA GLU A 153 -0.60 10.10 10.49
C GLU A 153 0.80 10.25 9.87
N VAL A 154 1.75 9.36 10.20
CA VAL A 154 3.10 9.35 9.62
C VAL A 154 3.07 9.09 8.11
N VAL A 155 2.25 8.14 7.64
CA VAL A 155 2.13 7.81 6.20
C VAL A 155 1.42 8.93 5.42
N GLU A 156 0.55 9.68 6.08
CA GLU A 156 -0.16 10.83 5.50
C GLU A 156 0.70 12.10 5.37
N CYS A 157 1.86 12.14 6.02
CA CYS A 157 2.78 13.27 5.92
C CYS A 157 3.27 13.44 4.48
N THR A 158 3.02 14.62 3.89
CA THR A 158 3.41 14.93 2.50
C THR A 158 4.77 15.60 2.39
N THR A 159 5.26 16.14 3.51
CA THR A 159 6.54 16.83 3.60
C THR A 159 7.30 16.42 4.86
N ASP A 160 8.62 16.66 4.87
CA ASP A 160 9.43 16.46 6.08
C ASP A 160 9.01 17.40 7.23
N GLU A 161 8.39 18.54 6.92
CA GLU A 161 7.89 19.49 7.92
C GLU A 161 6.69 18.93 8.68
N ASP A 162 5.74 18.35 7.95
CA ASP A 162 4.56 17.68 8.54
C ASP A 162 5.01 16.58 9.50
N LEU A 163 5.97 15.75 9.08
CA LEU A 163 6.49 14.66 9.90
C LEU A 163 7.18 15.18 11.17
N ARG A 164 7.99 16.23 11.07
CA ARG A 164 8.66 16.83 12.25
C ARG A 164 7.66 17.41 13.24
N MET A 165 6.60 18.05 12.74
CA MET A 165 5.52 18.58 13.56
C MET A 165 4.79 17.44 14.28
N LEU A 166 4.47 16.37 13.55
CA LEU A 166 3.80 15.18 14.08
C LEU A 166 4.57 14.51 15.21
N ILE A 167 5.89 14.34 15.08
CA ILE A 167 6.72 13.69 16.11
C ILE A 167 7.16 14.64 17.23
N GLY A 168 6.74 15.91 17.19
CA GLY A 168 7.15 16.92 18.17
C GLY A 168 8.63 17.27 18.12
N ALA A 169 9.32 16.98 17.01
CA ALA A 169 10.73 17.35 16.83
C ALA A 169 10.92 18.87 16.62
N GLY A 170 9.82 19.59 16.36
CA GLY A 170 9.83 21.02 16.05
C GLY A 170 10.62 21.31 14.77
N THR A 171 11.12 22.53 14.61
CA THR A 171 12.02 22.91 13.51
C THR A 171 13.49 22.78 13.87
N SER A 172 13.81 22.06 14.96
CA SER A 172 15.08 22.13 15.66
C SER A 172 16.30 21.99 14.75
N ASN A 173 16.78 23.15 14.29
CA ASN A 173 18.07 23.34 13.64
C ASN A 173 19.15 23.52 14.72
N LEU A 174 19.01 22.83 15.86
CA LEU A 174 19.90 23.01 17.01
C LEU A 174 21.29 22.51 16.62
N ALA A 175 22.09 23.42 16.11
CA ALA A 175 23.46 23.13 15.75
C ALA A 175 24.26 22.93 17.04
N ILE A 176 24.84 21.73 17.17
CA ILE A 176 25.82 21.44 18.22
C ILE A 176 27.17 21.96 17.74
N GLY A 177 27.82 22.81 18.54
CA GLY A 177 29.04 23.47 18.10
C GLY A 177 29.81 24.16 19.22
N THR A 178 30.89 24.85 18.82
CA THR A 178 31.80 25.54 19.74
C THR A 178 31.58 27.05 19.79
N THR A 179 30.73 27.62 18.93
CA THR A 179 30.45 29.06 18.90
C THR A 179 29.45 29.47 19.98
N ALA A 180 29.33 30.77 20.25
CA ALA A 180 28.36 31.31 21.21
C ALA A 180 26.88 31.15 20.78
N THR A 181 26.64 30.89 19.48
CA THR A 181 25.29 30.74 18.90
C THR A 181 24.87 29.28 18.72
N THR A 182 25.74 28.33 19.07
CA THR A 182 25.47 26.90 18.96
C THR A 182 25.35 26.27 20.34
N ALA A 183 24.50 25.27 20.48
CA ALA A 183 24.40 24.54 21.73
C ALA A 183 25.69 23.74 21.96
N LYS A 184 26.17 23.73 23.20
CA LYS A 184 27.29 22.86 23.57
C LYS A 184 26.79 21.42 23.69
N ALA A 185 27.64 20.45 23.38
CA ALA A 185 27.31 19.04 23.53
C ALA A 185 26.90 18.73 24.99
N GLY A 186 26.02 17.73 25.19
CA GLY A 186 25.53 17.39 26.54
C GLY A 186 26.61 16.94 27.52
N ASN A 187 27.76 16.49 27.02
CA ASN A 187 28.94 16.13 27.80
C ASN A 187 29.99 17.25 27.89
N TRP A 188 29.64 18.48 27.49
CA TRP A 188 30.57 19.61 27.52
C TRP A 188 30.98 19.94 28.95
N LYS A 189 32.30 20.04 29.15
CA LYS A 189 32.91 20.51 30.40
C LYS A 189 33.83 21.67 30.02
N PRO A 190 33.56 22.90 30.46
CA PRO A 190 34.39 24.04 30.10
C PRO A 190 35.81 23.87 30.67
N GLY A 191 36.82 24.13 29.84
CA GLY A 191 38.20 24.26 30.30
C GLY A 191 38.44 25.64 30.92
N SER A 192 39.62 25.84 31.52
CA SER A 192 39.99 27.15 32.09
C SER A 192 40.09 28.27 31.05
N ALA A 193 40.26 27.94 29.77
CA ALA A 193 40.25 28.93 28.68
C ALA A 193 38.83 29.35 28.27
N ASP A 194 37.83 28.49 28.52
CA ASP A 194 36.42 28.76 28.21
C ASP A 194 35.71 29.52 29.34
N LEU A 195 36.31 29.55 30.53
CA LEU A 195 35.83 30.28 31.70
C LEU A 195 36.74 31.50 31.92
N PRO A 196 36.31 32.72 31.55
CA PRO A 196 37.10 33.92 31.84
C PRO A 196 37.35 34.03 33.34
N ALA A 197 38.51 34.59 33.71
CA ALA A 197 38.80 34.87 35.12
C ALA A 197 37.75 35.84 35.67
N ALA A 198 37.35 35.63 36.93
CA ALA A 198 36.47 36.56 37.62
C ALA A 198 37.09 37.98 37.63
N ALA A 199 36.27 38.98 37.35
CA ALA A 199 36.64 40.38 37.42
C ALA A 199 35.68 41.14 38.34
N ALA A 200 36.02 42.36 38.73
CA ALA A 200 35.18 43.16 39.63
C ALA A 200 33.79 43.47 39.02
N ASP A 201 33.70 43.48 37.68
CA ASP A 201 32.53 43.83 36.89
C ASP A 201 31.97 42.64 36.08
N ALA A 202 32.57 41.46 36.17
CA ALA A 202 32.15 40.28 35.41
C ALA A 202 32.28 38.97 36.19
N ILE A 203 31.25 38.13 36.06
CA ILE A 203 31.27 36.77 36.61
C ILE A 203 32.29 35.95 35.82
N GLY A 204 33.11 35.19 36.55
CA GLY A 204 34.12 34.31 35.97
C GLY A 204 34.58 33.23 36.93
N GLY A 205 35.52 32.40 36.49
CA GLY A 205 36.11 31.34 37.29
C GLY A 205 37.19 31.86 38.25
N VAL A 206 37.30 31.21 39.41
CA VAL A 206 38.45 31.34 40.34
C VAL A 206 39.18 30.00 40.43
N LYS A 207 40.47 30.03 40.75
CA LYS A 207 41.24 28.81 41.02
C LYS A 207 41.01 28.38 42.47
N MET A 208 41.34 27.13 42.77
CA MET A 208 41.42 26.67 44.15
C MET A 208 42.62 27.32 44.84
N ALA A 209 42.43 27.87 46.05
CA ALA A 209 43.52 28.41 46.85
C ALA A 209 44.43 27.28 47.38
N THR A 210 45.70 27.62 47.61
CA THR A 210 46.63 26.71 48.29
C THR A 210 46.10 26.37 49.68
N ALA A 211 46.25 25.11 50.09
CA ALA A 211 45.84 24.67 51.42
C ALA A 211 46.55 25.48 52.52
N ILE A 212 45.79 25.94 53.50
CA ILE A 212 46.28 26.59 54.71
C ILE A 212 45.96 25.66 55.88
N ALA A 213 46.96 25.40 56.72
CA ALA A 213 46.78 24.53 57.88
C ALA A 213 45.90 25.19 58.95
N ASP A 214 45.12 24.38 59.66
CA ASP A 214 44.34 24.85 60.80
C ASP A 214 45.25 25.34 61.93
N LEU A 215 44.86 26.46 62.53
CA LEU A 215 45.61 27.04 63.64
C LEU A 215 45.26 26.33 64.94
N THR A 216 46.29 25.95 65.69
CA THR A 216 46.15 25.36 67.04
C THR A 216 46.43 26.37 68.15
N ALA A 217 46.84 27.58 67.79
CA ALA A 217 47.11 28.72 68.67
C ALA A 217 46.28 29.95 68.25
N ALA A 218 46.33 31.01 69.06
CA ALA A 218 45.68 32.28 68.72
C ALA A 218 46.25 32.83 67.39
N PRO A 219 45.40 33.28 66.44
CA PRO A 219 45.86 33.78 65.16
C PRO A 219 46.79 34.99 65.28
N THR A 220 47.86 34.97 64.50
CA THR A 220 48.81 36.07 64.40
C THR A 220 48.57 36.88 63.12
N GLN A 221 49.18 38.06 63.04
CA GLN A 221 49.18 38.86 61.80
C GLN A 221 49.81 38.10 60.62
N ALA A 222 50.79 37.23 60.87
CA ALA A 222 51.43 36.42 59.84
C ALA A 222 50.44 35.41 59.24
N ASP A 223 49.62 34.77 60.08
CA ASP A 223 48.61 33.80 59.63
C ASP A 223 47.55 34.48 58.76
N PHE A 224 47.11 35.69 59.15
CA PHE A 224 46.15 36.46 58.38
C PHE A 224 46.73 36.91 57.02
N ASN A 225 47.99 37.37 57.00
CA ASN A 225 48.67 37.73 55.75
C ASN A 225 48.88 36.51 54.84
N ALA A 226 49.11 35.32 55.40
CA ALA A 226 49.20 34.08 54.63
C ALA A 226 47.86 33.72 53.97
N LEU A 227 46.73 33.89 54.68
CA LEU A 227 45.39 33.73 54.10
C LEU A 227 45.12 34.71 52.96
N LEU A 228 45.40 36.00 53.18
CA LEU A 228 45.25 37.02 52.14
C LEU A 228 46.09 36.70 50.91
N ALA A 229 47.33 36.24 51.10
CA ALA A 229 48.20 35.84 50.00
C ALA A 229 47.62 34.65 49.22
N ALA A 230 47.08 33.64 49.90
CA ALA A 230 46.46 32.49 49.23
C ALA A 230 45.20 32.87 48.44
N LEU A 231 44.35 33.76 48.97
CA LEU A 231 43.13 34.23 48.31
C LEU A 231 43.41 35.17 47.11
N ARG A 232 44.49 35.96 47.16
CA ARG A 232 44.96 36.73 45.99
C ARG A 232 45.55 35.80 44.93
N ALA A 233 46.34 34.80 45.33
CA ALA A 233 46.93 33.83 44.42
C ALA A 233 45.88 32.96 43.70
N SER A 234 44.74 32.67 44.34
CA SER A 234 43.61 31.98 43.70
C SER A 234 42.77 32.84 42.76
N GLY A 235 43.00 34.16 42.74
CA GLY A 235 42.18 35.14 42.01
C GLY A 235 40.83 35.42 42.67
N THR A 236 40.65 35.06 43.94
CA THR A 236 39.42 35.37 44.70
C THR A 236 39.38 36.84 45.12
N LEU A 237 40.54 37.41 45.41
CA LEU A 237 40.72 38.83 45.71
C LEU A 237 41.59 39.49 44.66
N ALA A 238 41.34 40.76 44.38
CA ALA A 238 42.23 41.56 43.57
C ALA A 238 43.63 41.65 44.22
N SER A 239 44.67 41.54 43.37
CA SER A 239 46.08 41.70 43.73
C SER A 239 46.48 43.15 43.84
#